data_AF-C5MJ28-F1
#
_entry.id   AF-C5MJ28-F1
#
_cell.length_a   1.000
_cell.length_b   1.000
_cell.length_c   1.000
_cell.angle_alpha   90.00
_cell.angle_beta   90.00
_cell.angle_gamma   90.00
#
_symmetry.space_group_name_H-M   'P 1'
#
loop_
_entity.id
_entity.type
_entity.pdbx_description
1 polymer ?
#
loop_
_entity_poly.entity_id
_entity_poly.type
_entity_poly.pdbx_seq_one_letter_code
_entity_poly.pdbx_strand_id
1 'polypeptide(L)'
;MSQSLIIFKPSGNVEYQYNNKIHPFNEFISSLVNETVTTISLNFTTKTINNKRFYCYSKDDVYVSLYFDSITTIDNDQIRQTLSGIHKTYVKLEENEEEHTDKLKKMVDLQFNNLMKLKQQQQPTEEVTRESTPISNVNSGTSTPNKGKQQSSSKKMRKWDNGEMVENVDGGALDYSGAQDGDITSGKLPELKVDNSAFIKDHDLVLVNELNDILNESDDDDEDEDVQSSSKSGGFFSKISSYLGGSIDLNEVSKQFNDQLMSKNIAPGTSKQIIEKIKNKLSGNKKVTMSMYKQALTDELTKILTPNVSTDLLHDIKRNAETNTRPYVISVVGVNGVGKSTNLAKLAYWLLQNNFNVLICACDTFRSGAVEQLKVHVNNLNRLNENSENSKIDLFEKGYGSGDHVVQTAKQAIQYATDHKFDIVLIDTAGRTHSNAKLMAPLKKFGDAANPNKIIMVGEALVGTDSVEQAINFNNAFGNKRSLDFFIISKVDTVGDLVGTMINMVMATKVPILFVGTGQTYTDIKRLSVKQVVEMLMK
;
A
#
# COMPACT_ATOMS: atom_id res chain seq x y z
N MET A 1 14.72 3.09 14.69
CA MET A 1 15.58 2.50 13.66
C MET A 1 15.50 0.99 13.82
N SER A 2 14.79 0.28 12.96
CA SER A 2 14.74 -1.19 13.01
C SER A 2 16.01 -1.74 12.37
N GLN A 3 16.87 -2.30 13.19
CA GLN A 3 17.96 -3.14 12.76
C GLN A 3 17.65 -4.55 13.26
N SER A 4 17.93 -5.54 12.43
CA SER A 4 17.70 -6.94 12.74
C SER A 4 18.87 -7.76 12.23
N LEU A 5 19.16 -8.84 12.95
CA LEU A 5 20.21 -9.80 12.64
C LEU A 5 19.57 -11.18 12.58
N ILE A 6 19.92 -11.97 11.57
CA ILE A 6 19.49 -13.36 11.47
C ILE A 6 20.69 -14.28 11.19
N ILE A 7 20.58 -15.52 11.65
CA ILE A 7 21.46 -16.63 11.28
C ILE A 7 20.58 -17.71 10.64
N PHE A 8 20.95 -18.19 9.45
CA PHE A 8 20.17 -19.16 8.72
C PHE A 8 21.05 -20.16 7.93
N LYS A 9 20.48 -21.33 7.62
CA LYS A 9 21.12 -22.39 6.82
C LYS A 9 20.76 -22.25 5.32
N PRO A 10 21.50 -22.90 4.38
CA PRO A 10 21.22 -22.85 2.95
C PRO A 10 19.78 -23.23 2.57
N SER A 11 19.11 -24.05 3.40
CA SER A 11 17.69 -24.40 3.26
C SER A 11 16.73 -23.23 3.47
N GLY A 12 17.21 -22.06 3.92
CA GLY A 12 16.39 -20.92 4.31
C GLY A 12 15.85 -21.00 5.74
N ASN A 13 16.18 -22.05 6.50
CA ASN A 13 15.75 -22.19 7.89
C ASN A 13 16.51 -21.19 8.79
N VAL A 14 15.77 -20.38 9.55
CA VAL A 14 16.31 -19.35 10.45
C VAL A 14 16.54 -19.95 11.83
N GLU A 15 17.79 -20.05 12.26
CA GLU A 15 18.19 -20.69 13.52
C GLU A 15 18.34 -19.69 14.67
N TYR A 16 18.61 -18.43 14.34
CA TYR A 16 18.68 -17.36 15.32
C TYR A 16 18.18 -16.05 14.73
N GLN A 17 17.48 -15.27 15.55
CA GLN A 17 16.99 -13.96 15.18
C GLN A 17 17.11 -12.97 16.34
N TYR A 18 17.64 -11.81 16.03
CA TYR A 18 17.58 -10.63 16.88
C TYR A 18 16.53 -9.66 16.33
N ASN A 19 15.53 -9.32 17.16
CA ASN A 19 14.39 -8.43 16.88
C ASN A 19 13.33 -9.02 15.91
N ASN A 20 12.03 -8.82 16.19
CA ASN A 20 10.90 -9.58 15.60
C ASN A 20 10.57 -9.30 14.10
N LYS A 21 11.43 -8.62 13.33
CA LYS A 21 11.16 -8.27 11.92
C LYS A 21 11.81 -9.26 10.93
N ILE A 22 11.12 -10.36 10.62
CA ILE A 22 11.57 -11.39 9.64
C ILE A 22 11.30 -10.98 8.19
N HIS A 23 10.19 -10.28 7.94
CA HIS A 23 9.70 -9.96 6.59
C HIS A 23 10.74 -9.33 5.64
N PRO A 24 11.67 -8.44 6.07
CA PRO A 24 12.71 -7.91 5.18
C PRO A 24 13.71 -8.96 4.69
N PHE A 25 13.92 -10.05 5.45
CA PHE A 25 14.89 -11.07 5.11
C PHE A 25 14.34 -12.14 4.17
N ASN A 26 13.03 -12.36 4.08
CA ASN A 26 12.47 -13.37 3.18
C ASN A 26 12.78 -13.07 1.70
N GLU A 27 12.67 -11.80 1.29
CA GLU A 27 13.07 -11.36 -0.06
C GLU A 27 14.58 -11.53 -0.29
N PHE A 28 15.39 -11.23 0.74
CA PHE A 28 16.84 -11.33 0.64
C PHE A 28 17.33 -12.78 0.60
N ILE A 29 16.82 -13.66 1.48
CA ILE A 29 17.08 -15.10 1.52
C ILE A 29 16.66 -15.74 0.19
N SER A 30 15.45 -15.44 -0.30
CA SER A 30 15.00 -15.92 -1.61
C SER A 30 15.94 -15.49 -2.73
N SER A 31 16.44 -14.24 -2.69
CA SER A 31 17.39 -13.77 -3.68
C SER A 31 18.80 -14.39 -3.56
N LEU A 32 19.23 -14.78 -2.36
CA LEU A 32 20.50 -15.50 -2.16
C LEU A 32 20.42 -16.96 -2.64
N VAL A 33 19.26 -17.60 -2.45
CA VAL A 33 19.04 -19.00 -2.83
C VAL A 33 18.75 -19.16 -4.32
N ASN A 34 18.06 -18.19 -4.94
CA ASN A 34 17.54 -18.31 -6.31
C ASN A 34 18.30 -17.50 -7.39
N GLU A 35 19.28 -16.64 -7.05
CA GLU A 35 20.04 -15.85 -8.03
C GLU A 35 21.55 -16.18 -8.06
N THR A 36 22.18 -16.05 -9.23
CA THR A 36 23.63 -15.96 -9.40
C THR A 36 24.15 -14.60 -8.89
N VAL A 37 24.51 -14.54 -7.61
CA VAL A 37 24.99 -13.30 -6.97
C VAL A 37 26.43 -12.96 -7.40
N THR A 38 26.66 -11.70 -7.75
CA THR A 38 28.00 -11.15 -7.99
C THR A 38 28.77 -11.05 -6.66
N THR A 39 29.74 -11.93 -6.46
CA THR A 39 30.58 -12.00 -5.25
C THR A 39 31.52 -10.80 -5.17
N ILE A 40 31.34 -9.93 -4.16
CA ILE A 40 32.19 -8.74 -3.96
C ILE A 40 33.52 -9.11 -3.26
N SER A 41 33.53 -10.17 -2.43
CA SER A 41 34.74 -10.76 -1.84
C SER A 41 34.45 -12.17 -1.31
N LEU A 42 35.48 -12.99 -1.06
CA LEU A 42 35.34 -14.30 -0.39
C LEU A 42 34.51 -14.14 0.90
N ASN A 43 33.34 -14.79 0.90
CA ASN A 43 32.44 -14.98 2.04
C ASN A 43 31.68 -13.73 2.54
N PHE A 44 31.64 -12.62 1.80
CA PHE A 44 30.87 -11.43 2.20
C PHE A 44 30.13 -10.78 1.02
N THR A 45 28.82 -10.62 1.18
CA THR A 45 27.88 -10.12 0.17
C THR A 45 27.07 -8.95 0.73
N THR A 46 26.81 -7.93 -0.10
CA THR A 46 25.90 -6.83 0.24
C THR A 46 24.92 -6.58 -0.89
N LYS A 47 23.66 -6.27 -0.55
CA LYS A 47 22.60 -5.98 -1.53
C LYS A 47 21.71 -4.85 -1.00
N THR A 48 21.17 -4.04 -1.90
CA THR A 48 20.17 -3.02 -1.55
C THR A 48 18.86 -3.38 -2.22
N ILE A 49 17.78 -3.49 -1.45
CA ILE A 49 16.43 -3.81 -1.93
C ILE A 49 15.49 -2.80 -1.28
N ASN A 50 14.56 -2.14 -1.95
CA ASN A 50 13.55 -1.29 -1.29
C ASN A 50 14.09 -0.20 -0.31
N ASN A 51 15.22 0.45 -0.62
CA ASN A 51 15.96 1.38 0.27
C ASN A 51 16.53 0.76 1.56
N LYS A 52 16.57 -0.57 1.61
CA LYS A 52 17.07 -1.40 2.69
C LYS A 52 18.44 -1.93 2.34
N ARG A 53 19.44 -1.74 3.21
CA ARG A 53 20.80 -2.26 2.98
C ARG A 53 20.99 -3.57 3.75
N PHE A 54 21.32 -4.63 3.02
CA PHE A 54 21.59 -5.96 3.54
C PHE A 54 23.08 -6.28 3.44
N TYR A 55 23.57 -6.96 4.47
CA TYR A 55 24.92 -7.50 4.57
C TYR A 55 24.81 -8.97 4.95
N CYS A 56 25.65 -9.81 4.36
CA CYS A 56 25.67 -11.24 4.62
C CYS A 56 27.11 -11.73 4.66
N TYR A 57 27.45 -12.49 5.69
CA TYR A 57 28.67 -13.28 5.76
C TYR A 57 28.30 -14.75 5.70
N SER A 58 28.97 -15.52 4.83
CA SER A 58 28.65 -16.94 4.61
C SER A 58 29.91 -17.79 4.69
N LYS A 59 29.92 -18.80 5.56
CA LYS A 59 31.03 -19.77 5.66
C LYS A 59 30.51 -21.07 6.27
N ASP A 60 31.03 -22.21 5.82
CA ASP A 60 30.73 -23.54 6.40
C ASP A 60 29.20 -23.80 6.47
N ASP A 61 28.46 -23.51 5.39
CA ASP A 61 27.00 -23.64 5.28
C ASP A 61 26.17 -22.89 6.35
N VAL A 62 26.73 -21.84 6.93
CA VAL A 62 26.03 -20.92 7.83
C VAL A 62 26.09 -19.50 7.29
N TYR A 63 24.93 -18.83 7.25
CA TYR A 63 24.76 -17.47 6.78
C TYR A 63 24.38 -16.55 7.94
N VAL A 64 25.15 -15.48 8.15
CA VAL A 64 24.86 -14.44 9.13
C VAL A 64 24.52 -13.16 8.37
N SER A 65 23.30 -12.66 8.52
CA SER A 65 22.82 -11.49 7.79
C SER A 65 22.30 -10.37 8.68
N LEU A 66 22.62 -9.14 8.29
CA LEU A 66 22.30 -7.90 8.98
C LEU A 66 21.60 -6.93 8.02
N TYR A 67 20.61 -6.21 8.52
CA TYR A 67 19.81 -5.27 7.75
C TYR A 67 19.66 -3.89 8.42
N PHE A 68 19.70 -2.82 7.61
CA PHE A 68 19.48 -1.42 8.01
C PHE A 68 18.36 -0.73 7.20
N ASP A 69 17.37 -0.15 7.91
CA ASP A 69 16.24 0.63 7.36
C ASP A 69 16.60 1.79 6.43
N SER A 70 17.81 2.33 6.55
CA SER A 70 18.30 3.44 5.74
C SER A 70 19.65 3.08 5.15
N ILE A 71 19.96 3.58 3.95
CA ILE A 71 21.29 3.49 3.33
C ILE A 71 22.25 4.35 4.18
N THR A 72 22.75 3.78 5.28
CA THR A 72 23.78 4.39 6.11
C THR A 72 25.15 3.99 5.58
N THR A 73 26.05 4.96 5.48
CA THR A 73 27.49 4.73 5.28
C THR A 73 28.09 4.19 6.56
N ILE A 74 27.94 2.88 6.79
CA ILE A 74 28.74 2.16 7.78
C ILE A 74 29.90 1.50 7.02
N ASP A 75 31.07 1.53 7.62
CA ASP A 75 32.27 0.89 7.09
C ASP A 75 32.02 -0.62 6.88
N ASN A 76 32.17 -1.06 5.63
CA ASN A 76 31.90 -2.44 5.22
C ASN A 76 32.84 -3.43 5.93
N ASP A 77 34.07 -3.02 6.25
CA ASP A 77 35.05 -3.89 6.90
C ASP A 77 34.69 -4.17 8.37
N GLN A 78 34.14 -3.18 9.06
CA GLN A 78 33.68 -3.34 10.44
C GLN A 78 32.44 -4.24 10.54
N ILE A 79 31.50 -4.08 9.59
CA ILE A 79 30.35 -4.99 9.49
C ILE A 79 30.83 -6.41 9.21
N ARG A 80 31.75 -6.58 8.27
CA ARG A 80 32.32 -7.89 7.93
C ARG A 80 33.01 -8.55 9.14
N GLN A 81 33.82 -7.81 9.91
CA GLN A 81 34.45 -8.34 11.13
C GLN A 81 33.42 -8.76 12.17
N THR A 82 32.36 -7.97 12.34
CA THR A 82 31.28 -8.27 13.29
C THR A 82 30.53 -9.54 12.89
N LEU A 83 30.11 -9.66 11.63
CA LEU A 83 29.42 -10.86 11.13
C LEU A 83 30.32 -12.10 11.17
N SER A 84 31.62 -11.95 10.88
CA SER A 84 32.60 -13.03 11.03
C SER A 84 32.79 -13.46 12.48
N GLY A 85 32.76 -12.52 13.44
CA GLY A 85 32.81 -12.82 14.87
C GLY A 85 31.55 -13.54 15.36
N ILE A 86 30.38 -13.15 14.87
CA ILE A 86 29.11 -13.82 15.18
C ILE A 86 29.10 -15.24 14.63
N HIS A 87 29.55 -15.43 13.38
CA HIS A 87 29.68 -16.75 12.75
C HIS A 87 30.59 -17.69 13.56
N LYS A 88 31.81 -17.25 13.91
CA LYS A 88 32.73 -18.05 14.74
C LYS A 88 32.15 -18.40 16.11
N THR A 89 31.40 -17.47 16.70
CA THR A 89 30.75 -17.69 18.01
C THR A 89 29.64 -18.73 17.88
N TYR A 90 28.86 -18.67 16.80
CA TYR A 90 27.80 -19.62 16.48
C TYR A 90 28.36 -21.04 16.29
N VAL A 91 29.33 -21.22 15.39
CA VAL A 91 29.94 -22.54 15.10
C VAL A 91 30.55 -23.17 16.35
N LYS A 92 31.30 -22.39 17.15
CA LYS A 92 31.94 -22.89 18.37
C LYS A 92 30.92 -23.34 19.45
N LEU A 93 29.72 -22.76 19.45
CA LEU A 93 28.67 -23.10 20.40
C LEU A 93 27.75 -24.23 19.88
N GLU A 94 27.66 -24.43 18.56
CA GLU A 94 27.00 -25.61 17.97
C GLU A 94 27.84 -26.90 18.20
N GLU A 95 29.17 -26.79 18.18
CA GLU A 95 30.08 -27.95 18.42
C GLU A 95 30.09 -28.48 19.86
N ASN A 96 29.52 -27.75 20.83
CA ASN A 96 29.49 -28.13 22.24
C ASN A 96 28.02 -28.33 22.68
N GLU A 97 27.49 -29.55 22.54
CA GLU A 97 26.06 -29.95 22.64
C GLU A 97 25.34 -29.72 23.99
N GLU A 98 25.82 -28.88 24.91
CA GLU A 98 25.13 -28.58 26.18
C GLU A 98 24.49 -27.19 26.20
N GLU A 99 23.19 -27.12 26.53
CA GLU A 99 22.34 -25.94 26.82
C GLU A 99 23.01 -24.55 26.72
N HIS A 100 23.26 -24.08 25.49
CA HIS A 100 23.96 -22.81 25.24
C HIS A 100 23.12 -21.76 24.50
N THR A 101 21.83 -21.98 24.28
CA THR A 101 20.96 -21.04 23.56
C THR A 101 20.96 -19.65 24.22
N ASP A 102 20.98 -19.58 25.55
CA ASP A 102 20.99 -18.31 26.29
C ASP A 102 22.36 -17.62 26.33
N LYS A 103 23.44 -18.40 26.33
CA LYS A 103 24.82 -17.88 26.28
C LYS A 103 25.15 -17.36 24.87
N LEU A 104 24.72 -18.08 23.84
CA LEU A 104 24.76 -17.66 22.44
C LEU A 104 23.99 -16.35 22.26
N LYS A 105 22.73 -16.27 22.71
CA LYS A 105 21.92 -15.05 22.69
C LYS A 105 22.66 -13.87 23.32
N LYS A 106 23.18 -14.01 24.54
CA LYS A 106 23.90 -12.93 25.23
C LYS A 106 25.17 -12.47 24.50
N MET A 107 25.93 -13.39 23.89
CA MET A 107 27.15 -13.03 23.16
C MET A 107 26.86 -12.36 21.81
N VAL A 108 25.86 -12.84 21.08
CA VAL A 108 25.42 -12.25 19.81
C VAL A 108 24.83 -10.85 20.05
N ASP A 109 23.99 -10.69 21.08
CA ASP A 109 23.44 -9.40 21.49
C ASP A 109 24.54 -8.40 21.87
N LEU A 110 25.59 -8.84 22.56
CA LEU A 110 26.71 -7.99 22.96
C LEU A 110 27.52 -7.50 21.75
N GLN A 111 27.81 -8.38 20.79
CA GLN A 111 28.51 -8.03 19.55
C GLN A 111 27.70 -7.07 18.69
N PHE A 112 26.39 -7.31 18.56
CA PHE A 112 25.48 -6.42 17.84
C PHE A 112 25.36 -5.04 18.52
N ASN A 113 25.19 -5.01 19.84
CA ASN A 113 25.08 -3.75 20.58
C ASN A 113 26.37 -2.92 20.54
N ASN A 114 27.55 -3.54 20.51
CA ASN A 114 28.82 -2.83 20.35
C ASN A 114 28.92 -2.16 18.98
N LEU A 115 28.49 -2.83 17.90
CA LEU A 115 28.40 -2.22 16.57
C LEU A 115 27.45 -1.00 16.57
N MET A 116 26.33 -1.09 17.29
CA MET A 116 25.37 0.02 17.39
C MET A 116 25.85 1.18 18.27
N LYS A 117 26.68 0.93 19.29
CA LYS A 117 27.31 2.00 20.09
C LYS A 117 28.33 2.79 19.28
N LEU A 118 29.09 2.12 18.41
CA LEU A 118 30.05 2.77 17.50
C LEU A 118 29.34 3.68 16.47
N LYS A 119 28.13 3.30 16.04
CA LYS A 119 27.25 4.14 15.22
C LYS A 119 26.85 5.47 15.91
N GLN A 120 26.67 5.48 17.23
CA GLN A 120 26.31 6.70 17.98
C GLN A 120 27.51 7.67 18.14
N GLN A 121 28.74 7.17 18.17
CA GLN A 121 29.94 8.01 18.32
C GLN A 121 30.37 8.72 17.02
N GLN A 122 29.87 8.30 15.86
CA GLN A 122 30.19 8.91 14.55
C GLN A 122 29.21 10.00 14.10
N GLN A 123 28.17 10.33 14.87
CA GLN A 123 27.34 11.51 14.60
C GLN A 123 28.01 12.77 15.18
N PRO A 124 28.31 13.81 14.39
CA PRO A 124 28.80 15.07 14.95
C PRO A 124 27.68 15.77 15.72
N THR A 125 27.97 16.16 16.96
CA THR A 125 27.21 17.14 17.75
C THR A 125 27.37 18.51 17.09
N GLU A 126 26.32 19.05 16.46
CA GLU A 126 26.29 20.45 16.03
C GLU A 126 25.94 21.34 17.23
N GLU A 127 26.97 21.89 17.88
CA GLU A 127 26.84 23.07 18.74
C GLU A 127 26.86 24.34 17.88
N VAL A 128 25.93 25.25 18.19
CA VAL A 128 25.75 26.56 17.56
C VAL A 128 26.86 27.51 18.02
N THR A 129 27.78 27.87 17.14
CA THR A 129 28.56 29.11 17.26
C THR A 129 28.57 29.86 15.94
N ARG A 130 28.09 31.11 16.00
CA ARG A 130 28.11 32.09 14.92
C ARG A 130 29.54 32.61 14.75
N GLU A 131 30.06 32.60 13.53
CA GLU A 131 31.14 33.50 13.16
C GLU A 131 30.97 34.03 11.73
N SER A 132 31.35 35.30 11.58
CA SER A 132 31.05 36.24 10.52
C SER A 132 31.88 36.06 9.25
N THR A 133 31.24 36.21 8.09
CA THR A 133 31.87 36.37 6.78
C THR A 133 32.74 37.62 6.67
N PRO A 134 33.95 37.54 6.09
CA PRO A 134 34.67 38.72 5.60
C PRO A 134 34.30 39.05 4.15
N ILE A 135 34.28 40.36 3.88
CA ILE A 135 34.07 41.00 2.59
C ILE A 135 35.38 40.97 1.78
N SER A 136 35.33 40.72 0.47
CA SER A 136 36.24 41.41 -0.47
C SER A 136 35.69 41.50 -1.91
N ASN A 137 35.44 42.75 -2.28
CA ASN A 137 35.68 43.49 -3.52
C ASN A 137 35.40 42.94 -4.94
N VAL A 138 34.66 43.82 -5.62
CA VAL A 138 34.29 43.96 -7.02
C VAL A 138 35.49 44.14 -7.96
N ASN A 139 35.45 43.52 -9.14
CA ASN A 139 35.67 44.26 -10.40
C ASN A 139 35.18 43.53 -11.67
N SER A 140 34.61 44.36 -12.54
CA SER A 140 34.04 44.13 -13.87
C SER A 140 35.08 43.84 -14.96
N GLY A 141 34.69 43.09 -16.00
CA GLY A 141 35.46 43.03 -17.26
C GLY A 141 34.84 42.12 -18.31
N THR A 142 34.22 42.71 -19.32
CA THR A 142 33.84 42.10 -20.61
C THR A 142 35.08 41.73 -21.43
N SER A 143 35.14 40.51 -21.96
CA SER A 143 35.85 40.22 -23.22
C SER A 143 35.57 38.81 -23.73
N THR A 144 34.99 38.74 -24.93
CA THR A 144 34.93 37.57 -25.81
C THR A 144 36.34 37.11 -26.21
N PRO A 145 36.57 35.80 -26.39
CA PRO A 145 37.49 35.34 -27.43
C PRO A 145 36.80 34.42 -28.44
N ASN A 146 37.18 34.61 -29.69
CA ASN A 146 36.68 33.90 -30.86
C ASN A 146 37.67 32.79 -31.27
N LYS A 147 37.12 31.70 -31.82
CA LYS A 147 37.69 30.62 -32.64
C LYS A 147 38.53 29.49 -32.00
N GLY A 148 37.97 28.29 -32.15
CA GLY A 148 38.68 27.03 -32.42
C GLY A 148 37.69 25.93 -32.78
N LYS A 149 37.57 25.55 -34.07
CA LYS A 149 36.78 24.40 -34.53
C LYS A 149 37.32 23.12 -33.89
N GLN A 150 36.51 22.42 -33.10
CA GLN A 150 36.72 21.00 -32.79
C GLN A 150 35.47 20.22 -33.21
N GLN A 151 35.69 19.22 -34.07
CA GLN A 151 34.68 18.29 -34.57
C GLN A 151 34.00 17.57 -33.40
N SER A 152 32.67 17.62 -33.37
CA SER A 152 31.85 16.76 -32.51
C SER A 152 31.96 15.32 -33.01
N SER A 153 32.56 14.43 -32.23
CA SER A 153 32.44 12.99 -32.45
C SER A 153 31.02 12.54 -32.09
N SER A 154 30.31 12.01 -33.08
CA SER A 154 29.00 11.38 -32.91
C SER A 154 29.08 10.20 -31.92
N LYS A 155 28.25 10.21 -30.88
CA LYS A 155 28.08 9.06 -29.97
C LYS A 155 27.61 7.83 -30.76
N LYS A 156 28.42 6.78 -30.81
CA LYS A 156 28.07 5.48 -31.41
C LYS A 156 27.14 4.69 -30.49
N MET A 157 26.08 4.10 -31.04
CA MET A 157 25.15 3.20 -30.35
C MET A 157 25.74 1.79 -30.24
N ARG A 158 25.51 1.10 -29.11
CA ARG A 158 25.96 -0.28 -28.86
C ARG A 158 24.76 -1.23 -28.75
N LYS A 159 24.90 -2.45 -29.24
CA LYS A 159 23.90 -3.53 -29.12
C LYS A 159 24.46 -4.61 -28.19
N TRP A 160 23.59 -5.18 -27.37
CA TRP A 160 23.89 -6.35 -26.55
C TRP A 160 23.57 -7.59 -27.36
N ASP A 161 24.56 -8.45 -27.60
CA ASP A 161 24.39 -9.71 -28.33
C ASP A 161 25.17 -10.83 -27.63
N ASN A 162 24.50 -11.93 -27.31
CA ASN A 162 25.06 -13.14 -26.69
C ASN A 162 26.10 -12.92 -25.57
N GLY A 163 25.89 -11.92 -24.70
CA GLY A 163 26.69 -11.68 -23.51
C GLY A 163 27.88 -10.73 -23.69
N GLU A 164 28.10 -10.14 -24.87
CA GLU A 164 29.10 -9.10 -25.09
C GLU A 164 28.50 -7.82 -25.73
N MET A 165 29.13 -6.68 -25.47
CA MET A 165 28.77 -5.40 -26.11
C MET A 165 29.48 -5.28 -27.45
N VAL A 166 28.71 -5.27 -28.53
CA VAL A 166 29.23 -5.12 -29.90
C VAL A 166 28.83 -3.75 -30.48
N GLU A 167 29.72 -3.13 -31.26
CA GLU A 167 29.44 -1.87 -31.95
C GLU A 167 28.46 -2.10 -33.11
N ASN A 168 27.39 -1.31 -33.17
CA ASN A 168 26.40 -1.42 -34.23
C ASN A 168 26.92 -0.67 -35.47
N VAL A 169 27.31 -1.40 -36.53
CA VAL A 169 28.00 -0.82 -37.70
C VAL A 169 27.03 -0.41 -38.82
N ASP A 170 25.77 -0.83 -38.78
CA ASP A 170 24.76 -0.44 -39.78
C ASP A 170 23.62 0.38 -39.15
N GLY A 171 23.48 1.62 -39.63
CA GLY A 171 22.47 2.60 -39.20
C GLY A 171 21.04 2.30 -39.65
N GLY A 172 20.57 1.06 -39.48
CA GLY A 172 19.19 0.66 -39.77
C GLY A 172 18.28 0.90 -38.56
N ALA A 173 17.17 1.60 -38.76
CA ALA A 173 16.08 1.67 -37.79
C ALA A 173 15.45 0.27 -37.64
N LEU A 174 15.41 -0.24 -36.41
CA LEU A 174 14.81 -1.54 -36.10
C LEU A 174 13.30 -1.38 -35.86
N ASP A 175 12.56 -1.46 -36.95
CA ASP A 175 11.12 -1.67 -37.00
C ASP A 175 10.85 -3.19 -36.86
N TYR A 176 10.06 -3.59 -35.86
CA TYR A 176 9.62 -4.98 -35.68
C TYR A 176 8.13 -5.17 -36.01
N SER A 177 7.62 -4.39 -36.98
CA SER A 177 6.34 -4.66 -37.63
C SER A 177 6.55 -5.33 -38.99
N GLY A 178 7.06 -6.56 -38.97
CA GLY A 178 7.23 -7.36 -40.18
C GLY A 178 6.89 -8.82 -39.90
N ALA A 179 5.74 -9.28 -40.38
CA ALA A 179 5.35 -10.67 -40.38
C ALA A 179 6.34 -11.50 -41.23
N GLN A 180 6.89 -12.56 -40.64
CA GLN A 180 7.46 -13.67 -41.41
C GLN A 180 6.81 -14.96 -40.92
N ASP A 181 6.08 -15.58 -41.85
CA ASP A 181 5.53 -16.93 -41.76
C ASP A 181 6.64 -17.92 -41.40
N GLY A 182 6.49 -18.54 -40.23
CA GLY A 182 7.26 -19.66 -39.76
C GLY A 182 6.34 -20.58 -38.99
N ASP A 183 5.96 -21.68 -39.62
CA ASP A 183 5.09 -22.74 -39.15
C ASP A 183 5.45 -23.20 -37.72
N ILE A 184 4.65 -22.79 -36.73
CA ILE A 184 4.67 -23.35 -35.38
C ILE A 184 3.29 -23.97 -35.15
N THR A 185 3.29 -25.29 -35.27
CA THR A 185 2.20 -26.19 -34.95
C THR A 185 1.51 -25.83 -33.63
N SER A 186 0.18 -25.78 -33.70
CA SER A 186 -0.80 -25.56 -32.64
C SER A 186 -0.53 -26.37 -31.36
N GLY A 187 -0.03 -25.70 -30.32
CA GLY A 187 -0.20 -26.11 -28.93
C GLY A 187 -1.25 -25.21 -28.29
N LYS A 188 -2.46 -25.72 -28.03
CA LYS A 188 -3.48 -25.04 -27.21
C LYS A 188 -2.87 -24.69 -25.86
N LEU A 189 -2.67 -23.39 -25.59
CA LEU A 189 -2.51 -22.88 -24.23
C LEU A 189 -3.79 -23.19 -23.44
N PRO A 190 -3.69 -23.54 -22.14
CA PRO A 190 -4.85 -23.94 -21.36
C PRO A 190 -5.84 -22.77 -21.28
N GLU A 191 -7.05 -23.04 -21.75
CA GLU A 191 -8.21 -22.15 -21.71
C GLU A 191 -8.55 -21.87 -20.25
N LEU A 192 -8.23 -20.67 -19.76
CA LEU A 192 -8.66 -20.20 -18.45
C LEU A 192 -10.18 -19.97 -18.50
N LYS A 193 -10.93 -20.98 -18.03
CA LYS A 193 -12.37 -20.84 -17.80
C LYS A 193 -12.59 -19.95 -16.59
N VAL A 194 -12.85 -18.68 -16.86
CA VAL A 194 -13.31 -17.73 -15.85
C VAL A 194 -14.81 -17.91 -15.66
N ASP A 195 -15.23 -18.12 -14.42
CA ASP A 195 -16.62 -18.27 -14.05
C ASP A 195 -17.31 -16.90 -14.02
N ASN A 196 -18.09 -16.60 -15.06
CA ASN A 196 -18.87 -15.37 -15.17
C ASN A 196 -20.04 -15.30 -14.16
N SER A 197 -20.36 -16.40 -13.45
CA SER A 197 -21.39 -16.42 -12.41
C SER A 197 -20.95 -15.75 -11.10
N ALA A 198 -19.64 -15.53 -10.91
CA ALA A 198 -19.11 -14.79 -9.76
C ALA A 198 -19.55 -13.31 -9.71
N PHE A 199 -20.25 -12.81 -10.74
CA PHE A 199 -20.55 -11.37 -10.87
C PHE A 199 -22.02 -11.01 -11.14
N ILE A 200 -22.98 -11.95 -11.17
CA ILE A 200 -24.41 -11.60 -11.25
C ILE A 200 -25.32 -12.55 -10.45
N LYS A 201 -25.66 -12.15 -9.22
CA LYS A 201 -27.04 -11.89 -8.72
C LYS A 201 -26.97 -11.46 -7.25
N ASP A 202 -27.92 -10.62 -6.85
CA ASP A 202 -28.16 -10.20 -5.47
C ASP A 202 -28.06 -11.39 -4.49
N HIS A 203 -27.25 -11.21 -3.45
CA HIS A 203 -26.91 -12.11 -2.33
C HIS A 203 -25.62 -12.95 -2.43
N ASP A 204 -24.85 -12.81 -1.35
CA ASP A 204 -23.84 -13.71 -0.77
C ASP A 204 -22.41 -13.68 -1.35
N LEU A 205 -21.38 -13.30 -0.57
CA LEU A 205 -20.76 -13.99 0.59
C LEU A 205 -20.16 -15.34 0.21
N VAL A 206 -18.84 -15.35 0.01
CA VAL A 206 -18.00 -16.54 0.25
C VAL A 206 -16.76 -16.10 1.02
N LEU A 207 -16.80 -16.32 2.33
CA LEU A 207 -15.70 -16.60 3.28
C LEU A 207 -16.17 -16.33 4.73
N VAL A 208 -17.27 -16.96 5.17
CA VAL A 208 -17.55 -17.17 6.61
C VAL A 208 -18.27 -18.50 6.90
N ASN A 209 -18.90 -19.18 5.94
CA ASN A 209 -19.74 -20.35 6.28
C ASN A 209 -19.01 -21.70 6.43
N GLU A 210 -17.75 -21.86 6.01
CA GLU A 210 -17.02 -23.13 6.22
C GLU A 210 -16.31 -23.24 7.59
N LEU A 211 -16.34 -22.18 8.42
CA LEU A 211 -15.76 -22.21 9.78
C LEU A 211 -16.81 -22.32 10.88
N ASN A 212 -18.09 -22.05 10.60
CA ASN A 212 -19.17 -22.18 11.59
C ASN A 212 -19.82 -23.57 11.57
N ASP A 213 -19.77 -24.29 10.45
CA ASP A 213 -20.34 -25.65 10.37
C ASP A 213 -19.43 -26.72 11.00
N ILE A 214 -18.15 -26.41 11.23
CA ILE A 214 -17.22 -27.26 12.00
C ILE A 214 -17.27 -26.94 13.51
N LEU A 215 -17.75 -25.76 13.89
CA LEU A 215 -17.81 -25.31 15.29
C LEU A 215 -19.17 -25.51 15.96
N ASN A 216 -20.22 -25.87 15.21
CA ASN A 216 -21.59 -26.03 15.73
C ASN A 216 -22.15 -27.46 15.65
N GLU A 217 -21.34 -28.49 15.38
CA GLU A 217 -21.77 -29.90 15.45
C GLU A 217 -21.49 -30.60 16.79
N SER A 218 -21.22 -29.82 17.83
CA SER A 218 -21.21 -30.35 19.20
C SER A 218 -21.89 -29.34 20.09
N ASP A 219 -23.21 -29.47 20.23
CA ASP A 219 -23.96 -29.30 21.48
C ASP A 219 -25.46 -29.31 21.14
N ASP A 220 -26.08 -30.49 21.23
CA ASP A 220 -27.44 -30.72 21.77
C ASP A 220 -27.71 -32.24 21.76
N ASP A 221 -27.61 -32.86 22.95
CA ASP A 221 -28.59 -33.79 23.54
C ASP A 221 -27.97 -34.53 24.77
N ASP A 222 -28.28 -33.97 25.95
CA ASP A 222 -28.72 -34.57 27.21
C ASP A 222 -27.91 -35.62 28.04
N GLU A 223 -27.96 -35.34 29.36
CA GLU A 223 -27.89 -36.20 30.57
C GLU A 223 -26.54 -36.45 31.31
N ASP A 224 -26.51 -35.85 32.51
CA ASP A 224 -25.81 -36.16 33.78
C ASP A 224 -24.61 -37.13 33.79
N GLU A 225 -23.43 -36.64 34.23
CA GLU A 225 -22.65 -37.26 35.32
C GLU A 225 -21.47 -36.36 35.77
N ASP A 226 -21.28 -36.24 37.09
CA ASP A 226 -20.21 -35.52 37.77
C ASP A 226 -18.81 -36.16 37.51
N VAL A 227 -17.85 -35.42 36.93
CA VAL A 227 -16.40 -35.57 37.25
C VAL A 227 -15.62 -34.27 36.98
N GLN A 228 -14.86 -33.81 38.00
CA GLN A 228 -13.83 -32.77 37.92
C GLN A 228 -12.66 -33.15 36.99
N SER A 229 -12.24 -32.27 36.09
CA SER A 229 -10.82 -31.87 35.95
C SER A 229 -10.61 -30.69 35.01
N SER A 230 -9.60 -29.90 35.35
CA SER A 230 -9.22 -28.61 34.82
C SER A 230 -8.51 -28.63 33.46
N SER A 231 -8.89 -27.74 32.54
CA SER A 231 -7.92 -27.12 31.62
C SER A 231 -8.37 -25.70 31.21
N LYS A 232 -7.39 -24.81 31.09
CA LYS A 232 -7.52 -23.35 31.18
C LYS A 232 -7.92 -22.70 29.85
N SER A 233 -9.12 -22.12 29.82
CA SER A 233 -9.39 -20.89 29.08
C SER A 233 -10.03 -19.88 30.03
N GLY A 234 -9.54 -18.65 30.08
CA GLY A 234 -10.15 -17.63 30.94
C GLY A 234 -9.19 -16.58 31.43
N GLY A 235 -9.30 -15.38 30.87
CA GLY A 235 -8.53 -14.25 31.37
C GLY A 235 -8.88 -12.87 30.85
N PHE A 236 -10.12 -12.55 30.43
CA PHE A 236 -10.54 -11.14 30.26
C PHE A 236 -12.04 -10.86 30.49
N PHE A 237 -12.93 -11.87 30.52
CA PHE A 237 -14.38 -11.66 30.68
C PHE A 237 -15.00 -12.23 31.99
N SER A 238 -14.21 -12.79 32.90
CA SER A 238 -14.70 -13.51 34.10
C SER A 238 -15.26 -12.62 35.23
N LYS A 239 -15.49 -11.32 35.03
CA LYS A 239 -16.03 -10.43 36.10
C LYS A 239 -17.23 -9.59 35.71
N ILE A 240 -17.98 -9.96 34.67
CA ILE A 240 -19.31 -9.39 34.39
C ILE A 240 -20.30 -10.53 34.16
N SER A 241 -20.64 -11.23 35.24
CA SER A 241 -21.84 -12.07 35.34
C SER A 241 -22.74 -11.63 36.50
N SER A 242 -22.63 -10.38 36.96
CA SER A 242 -23.70 -9.74 37.71
C SER A 242 -24.86 -9.39 36.77
N TYR A 243 -25.63 -10.42 36.44
CA TYR A 243 -27.07 -10.36 36.21
C TYR A 243 -27.57 -9.33 35.17
N LEU A 244 -27.79 -9.81 33.93
CA LEU A 244 -29.02 -9.69 33.10
C LEU A 244 -30.00 -8.50 33.32
N GLY A 245 -29.51 -7.32 33.69
CA GLY A 245 -30.34 -6.17 34.00
C GLY A 245 -29.77 -5.19 35.02
N GLY A 246 -28.53 -5.30 35.49
CA GLY A 246 -27.88 -4.27 36.32
C GLY A 246 -27.65 -2.96 35.56
N SER A 247 -27.93 -1.81 36.19
CA SER A 247 -27.51 -0.51 35.67
C SER A 247 -25.99 -0.46 35.59
N ILE A 248 -25.43 -0.10 34.43
CA ILE A 248 -23.98 0.07 34.27
C ILE A 248 -23.54 1.46 34.74
N ASP A 249 -22.30 1.57 35.22
CA ASP A 249 -21.64 2.87 35.31
C ASP A 249 -21.28 3.33 33.89
N LEU A 250 -22.00 4.34 33.41
CA LEU A 250 -21.80 4.92 32.09
C LEU A 250 -20.35 5.39 31.89
N ASN A 251 -19.69 5.93 32.91
CA ASN A 251 -18.34 6.47 32.79
C ASN A 251 -17.29 5.37 32.65
N GLU A 252 -17.42 4.30 33.43
CA GLU A 252 -16.51 3.16 33.36
C GLU A 252 -16.62 2.44 32.00
N VAL A 253 -17.84 2.12 31.58
CA VAL A 253 -18.09 1.46 30.29
C VAL A 253 -17.65 2.34 29.12
N SER A 254 -17.90 3.66 29.20
CA SER A 254 -17.42 4.60 28.19
C SER A 254 -15.90 4.63 28.07
N LYS A 255 -15.18 4.49 29.18
CA LYS A 255 -13.71 4.44 29.18
C LYS A 255 -13.22 3.15 28.51
N GLN A 256 -13.83 2.01 28.85
CA GLN A 256 -13.48 0.72 28.23
C GLN A 256 -13.68 0.75 26.71
N PHE A 257 -14.83 1.23 26.23
CA PHE A 257 -15.07 1.34 24.80
C PHE A 257 -14.19 2.41 24.13
N ASN A 258 -13.86 3.51 24.82
CA ASN A 258 -12.90 4.49 24.29
C ASN A 258 -11.55 3.82 23.98
N ASP A 259 -11.05 3.00 24.92
CA ASP A 259 -9.77 2.31 24.80
C ASP A 259 -9.82 1.20 23.73
N GLN A 260 -10.95 0.49 23.61
CA GLN A 260 -11.19 -0.48 22.54
C GLN A 260 -11.21 0.18 21.14
N LEU A 261 -11.93 1.29 20.98
CA LEU A 261 -11.95 2.00 19.69
C LEU A 261 -10.54 2.47 19.32
N MET A 262 -9.78 2.97 20.30
CA MET A 262 -8.38 3.37 20.09
C MET A 262 -7.48 2.19 19.71
N SER A 263 -7.65 1.02 20.33
CA SER A 263 -6.87 -0.18 19.97
C SER A 263 -7.15 -0.64 18.54
N LYS A 264 -8.35 -0.37 18.01
CA LYS A 264 -8.74 -0.63 16.62
C LYS A 264 -8.30 0.47 15.64
N ASN A 265 -7.33 1.30 16.00
CA ASN A 265 -6.77 2.37 15.17
C ASN A 265 -7.72 3.57 14.93
N ILE A 266 -8.67 3.83 15.85
CA ILE A 266 -9.45 5.08 15.86
C ILE A 266 -8.64 6.16 16.60
N ALA A 267 -8.55 7.34 16.00
CA ALA A 267 -7.78 8.44 16.58
C ALA A 267 -8.39 8.87 17.94
N PRO A 268 -7.57 9.24 18.94
CA PRO A 268 -8.08 9.57 20.29
C PRO A 268 -9.16 10.66 20.29
N GLY A 269 -9.02 11.69 19.45
CA GLY A 269 -10.02 12.75 19.32
C GLY A 269 -11.34 12.24 18.74
N THR A 270 -11.27 11.37 17.72
CA THR A 270 -12.44 10.74 17.10
C THR A 270 -13.16 9.82 18.07
N SER A 271 -12.41 8.97 18.79
CA SER A 271 -12.98 8.06 19.80
C SER A 271 -13.73 8.84 20.89
N LYS A 272 -13.11 9.88 21.45
CA LYS A 272 -13.75 10.76 22.44
C LYS A 272 -15.06 11.38 21.92
N GLN A 273 -15.06 11.90 20.69
CA GLN A 273 -16.27 12.48 20.09
C GLN A 273 -17.40 11.45 19.94
N ILE A 274 -17.09 10.22 19.55
CA ILE A 274 -18.07 9.13 19.44
C ILE A 274 -18.64 8.80 20.82
N ILE A 275 -17.77 8.63 21.82
CA ILE A 275 -18.16 8.26 23.19
C ILE A 275 -18.97 9.37 23.85
N GLU A 276 -18.61 10.65 23.69
CA GLU A 276 -19.38 11.78 24.21
C GLU A 276 -20.79 11.85 23.63
N LYS A 277 -20.95 11.60 22.32
CA LYS A 277 -22.28 11.53 21.71
C LYS A 277 -23.12 10.41 22.30
N ILE A 278 -22.52 9.25 22.55
CA ILE A 278 -23.22 8.11 23.17
C ILE A 278 -23.61 8.44 24.61
N LYS A 279 -22.70 9.05 25.39
CA LYS A 279 -23.01 9.53 26.75
C LYS A 279 -24.19 10.50 26.75
N ASN A 280 -24.19 11.48 25.85
CA ASN A 280 -25.27 12.46 25.73
C ASN A 280 -26.59 11.82 25.28
N LYS A 281 -26.54 10.79 24.42
CA LYS A 281 -27.74 10.05 23.99
C LYS A 281 -28.34 9.21 25.13
N LEU A 282 -27.51 8.72 26.05
CA LEU A 282 -27.92 7.82 27.13
C LEU A 282 -28.13 8.50 28.49
N SER A 283 -27.68 9.75 28.68
CA SER A 283 -27.75 10.47 29.96
C SER A 283 -29.18 10.75 30.44
N GLY A 284 -30.16 10.79 29.53
CA GLY A 284 -31.58 10.96 29.86
C GLY A 284 -32.27 9.67 30.35
N ASN A 285 -31.61 8.51 30.27
CA ASN A 285 -32.21 7.23 30.63
C ASN A 285 -32.02 6.92 32.12
N LYS A 286 -33.11 6.62 32.82
CA LYS A 286 -33.08 6.24 34.25
C LYS A 286 -32.23 5.00 34.54
N LYS A 287 -32.08 4.11 33.56
CA LYS A 287 -31.28 2.88 33.65
C LYS A 287 -30.64 2.60 32.30
N VAL A 288 -29.32 2.45 32.28
CA VAL A 288 -28.56 2.08 31.09
C VAL A 288 -28.05 0.65 31.28
N THR A 289 -28.28 -0.21 30.29
CA THR A 289 -27.74 -1.58 30.28
C THR A 289 -26.58 -1.68 29.28
N MET A 290 -25.75 -2.71 29.40
CA MET A 290 -24.64 -2.94 28.46
C MET A 290 -25.13 -3.16 27.03
N SER A 291 -26.26 -3.85 26.85
CA SER A 291 -26.87 -4.06 25.54
C SER A 291 -27.31 -2.72 24.91
N MET A 292 -27.96 -1.84 25.69
CA MET A 292 -28.33 -0.51 25.22
C MET A 292 -27.11 0.32 24.81
N TYR A 293 -26.01 0.23 25.57
CA TYR A 293 -24.78 0.94 25.23
C TYR A 293 -24.16 0.42 23.93
N LYS A 294 -24.02 -0.91 23.79
CA LYS A 294 -23.50 -1.56 22.57
C LYS A 294 -24.34 -1.21 21.35
N GLN A 295 -25.67 -1.22 21.48
CA GLN A 295 -26.57 -0.81 20.40
C GLN A 295 -26.37 0.65 20.04
N ALA A 296 -26.31 1.56 21.03
CA ALA A 296 -26.10 2.97 20.77
C ALA A 296 -24.76 3.26 20.07
N LEU A 297 -23.69 2.53 20.43
CA LEU A 297 -22.40 2.61 19.76
C LEU A 297 -22.46 2.08 18.32
N THR A 298 -23.09 0.91 18.12
CA THR A 298 -23.29 0.30 16.81
C THR A 298 -24.07 1.25 15.88
N ASP A 299 -25.14 1.86 16.38
CA ASP A 299 -25.94 2.84 15.63
C ASP A 299 -25.10 4.06 15.21
N GLU A 300 -24.29 4.61 16.12
CA GLU A 300 -23.49 5.80 15.82
C GLU A 300 -22.36 5.47 14.82
N LEU A 301 -21.67 4.33 14.96
CA LEU A 301 -20.66 3.89 14.00
C LEU A 301 -21.27 3.62 12.62
N THR A 302 -22.43 2.95 12.59
CA THR A 302 -23.18 2.70 11.35
C THR A 302 -23.57 4.02 10.70
N LYS A 303 -24.09 4.97 11.47
CA LYS A 303 -24.44 6.31 10.99
C LYS A 303 -23.25 7.07 10.43
N ILE A 304 -22.07 6.95 11.05
CA ILE A 304 -20.85 7.60 10.56
C ILE A 304 -20.46 7.05 9.18
N LEU A 305 -20.48 5.73 9.00
CA LEU A 305 -20.05 5.09 7.75
C LEU A 305 -21.13 5.08 6.66
N THR A 306 -22.40 5.30 7.03
CA THR A 306 -23.50 5.35 6.07
C THR A 306 -23.48 6.72 5.35
N PRO A 307 -23.34 6.74 4.02
CA PRO A 307 -23.32 7.96 3.24
C PRO A 307 -24.68 8.67 3.27
N ASN A 308 -24.67 10.00 3.35
CA ASN A 308 -25.87 10.84 3.15
C ASN A 308 -26.09 11.23 1.68
N VAL A 309 -25.28 10.68 0.77
CA VAL A 309 -25.29 10.96 -0.67
C VAL A 309 -25.42 9.66 -1.44
N SER A 310 -25.95 9.72 -2.67
CA SER A 310 -25.99 8.55 -3.54
C SER A 310 -24.57 8.01 -3.78
N THR A 311 -24.42 6.70 -3.63
CA THR A 311 -23.19 5.95 -3.93
C THR A 311 -23.36 5.03 -5.14
N ASP A 312 -24.47 5.18 -5.89
CA ASP A 312 -24.71 4.39 -7.09
C ASP A 312 -23.98 4.97 -8.30
N LEU A 313 -22.68 4.65 -8.38
CA LEU A 313 -21.82 5.07 -9.46
C LEU A 313 -22.32 4.56 -10.83
N LEU A 314 -22.94 3.38 -10.91
CA LEU A 314 -23.41 2.81 -12.17
C LEU A 314 -24.61 3.59 -12.71
N HIS A 315 -25.55 3.93 -11.84
CA HIS A 315 -26.69 4.76 -12.20
C HIS A 315 -26.24 6.14 -12.69
N ASP A 316 -25.30 6.79 -11.99
CA ASP A 316 -24.77 8.09 -12.37
C ASP A 316 -24.11 8.06 -13.76
N ILE A 317 -23.34 7.00 -14.06
CA ILE A 317 -22.70 6.82 -15.38
C ILE A 317 -23.76 6.65 -16.48
N LYS A 318 -24.76 5.77 -16.27
CA LYS A 318 -25.84 5.54 -17.25
C LYS A 318 -26.63 6.81 -17.54
N ARG A 319 -27.04 7.51 -16.47
CA ARG A 319 -27.75 8.79 -16.59
C ARG A 319 -26.92 9.83 -17.34
N ASN A 320 -25.60 9.87 -17.13
CA ASN A 320 -24.72 10.77 -17.88
C ASN A 320 -24.70 10.43 -19.37
N ALA A 321 -24.64 9.15 -19.74
CA ALA A 321 -24.68 8.72 -21.14
C ALA A 321 -26.01 9.08 -21.83
N GLU A 322 -27.13 9.08 -21.10
CA GLU A 322 -28.44 9.49 -21.62
C GLU A 322 -28.57 11.00 -21.84
N THR A 323 -27.89 11.81 -21.01
CA THR A 323 -28.11 13.26 -20.94
C THR A 323 -26.98 14.09 -21.53
N ASN A 324 -25.79 13.52 -21.70
CA ASN A 324 -24.59 14.22 -22.16
C ASN A 324 -23.82 13.37 -23.18
N THR A 325 -23.25 14.02 -24.19
CA THR A 325 -22.30 13.39 -25.11
C THR A 325 -20.90 13.24 -24.50
N ARG A 326 -20.61 13.98 -23.43
CA ARG A 326 -19.32 13.93 -22.73
C ARG A 326 -19.25 12.66 -21.87
N PRO A 327 -18.15 11.89 -21.93
CA PRO A 327 -17.97 10.70 -21.10
C PRO A 327 -17.99 11.04 -19.61
N TYR A 328 -18.30 10.04 -18.78
CA TYR A 328 -18.26 10.16 -17.34
C TYR A 328 -16.80 10.15 -16.86
N VAL A 329 -16.31 11.26 -16.32
CA VAL A 329 -14.90 11.42 -15.96
C VAL A 329 -14.70 11.16 -14.47
N ILE A 330 -13.84 10.21 -14.12
CA ILE A 330 -13.47 9.91 -12.73
C ILE A 330 -11.97 10.18 -12.56
N SER A 331 -11.62 11.04 -11.63
CA SER A 331 -10.22 11.29 -11.27
C SER A 331 -9.84 10.52 -10.02
N VAL A 332 -8.73 9.76 -10.09
CA VAL A 332 -8.17 9.05 -8.95
C VAL A 332 -6.96 9.80 -8.40
N VAL A 333 -7.01 10.16 -7.11
CA VAL A 333 -5.98 10.96 -6.43
C VAL A 333 -5.53 10.33 -5.12
N GLY A 334 -4.42 10.82 -4.54
CA GLY A 334 -3.89 10.34 -3.26
C GLY A 334 -2.37 10.50 -3.17
N VAL A 335 -1.79 10.09 -2.04
CA VAL A 335 -0.34 10.18 -1.84
C VAL A 335 0.42 9.09 -2.61
N ASN A 336 1.74 9.06 -2.50
CA ASN A 336 2.57 8.01 -3.09
C ASN A 336 2.44 6.69 -2.30
N GLY A 337 2.46 5.56 -3.01
CA GLY A 337 2.51 4.22 -2.38
C GLY A 337 1.19 3.64 -1.87
N VAL A 338 0.08 4.40 -1.91
CA VAL A 338 -1.27 3.92 -1.47
C VAL A 338 -2.00 3.07 -2.52
N GLY A 339 -1.35 2.73 -3.64
CA GLY A 339 -1.96 1.84 -4.65
C GLY A 339 -2.99 2.49 -5.58
N LYS A 340 -2.80 3.77 -5.96
CA LYS A 340 -3.68 4.49 -6.90
C LYS A 340 -3.88 3.76 -8.24
N SER A 341 -2.79 3.53 -8.98
CA SER A 341 -2.82 2.89 -10.30
C SER A 341 -3.41 1.48 -10.23
N THR A 342 -3.08 0.71 -9.19
CA THR A 342 -3.63 -0.63 -8.96
C THR A 342 -5.14 -0.58 -8.71
N ASN A 343 -5.63 0.27 -7.80
CA ASN A 343 -7.07 0.37 -7.53
C ASN A 343 -7.84 1.02 -8.68
N LEU A 344 -7.21 1.89 -9.48
CA LEU A 344 -7.78 2.38 -10.73
C LEU A 344 -7.97 1.24 -11.74
N ALA A 345 -7.00 0.34 -11.87
CA ALA A 345 -7.14 -0.84 -12.73
C ALA A 345 -8.23 -1.81 -12.23
N LYS A 346 -8.36 -1.99 -10.90
CA LYS A 346 -9.48 -2.74 -10.31
C LYS A 346 -10.84 -2.09 -10.58
N LEU A 347 -10.93 -0.77 -10.47
CA LEU A 347 -12.13 -0.02 -10.80
C LEU A 347 -12.47 -0.16 -12.30
N ALA A 348 -11.46 -0.09 -13.17
CA ALA A 348 -11.63 -0.32 -14.61
C ALA A 348 -12.17 -1.73 -14.88
N TYR A 349 -11.60 -2.75 -14.25
CA TYR A 349 -12.11 -4.12 -14.33
C TYR A 349 -13.56 -4.22 -13.90
N TRP A 350 -13.92 -3.68 -12.74
CA TRP A 350 -15.30 -3.67 -12.24
C TRP A 350 -16.27 -2.97 -13.21
N LEU A 351 -15.85 -1.87 -13.84
CA LEU A 351 -16.66 -1.16 -14.86
C LEU A 351 -16.81 -1.98 -16.15
N LEU A 352 -15.76 -2.67 -16.60
CA LEU A 352 -15.83 -3.57 -17.76
C LEU A 352 -16.81 -4.73 -17.53
N GLN A 353 -16.80 -5.32 -16.33
CA GLN A 353 -17.78 -6.37 -15.95
C GLN A 353 -19.23 -5.85 -15.93
N ASN A 354 -19.41 -4.53 -15.85
CA ASN A 354 -20.72 -3.87 -15.94
C ASN A 354 -21.01 -3.35 -17.36
N ASN A 355 -20.30 -3.84 -18.38
CA ASN A 355 -20.48 -3.52 -19.80
C ASN A 355 -20.29 -2.03 -20.15
N PHE A 356 -19.33 -1.36 -19.51
CA PHE A 356 -18.93 0.00 -19.88
C PHE A 356 -17.64 0.01 -20.70
N ASN A 357 -17.56 0.93 -21.66
CA ASN A 357 -16.34 1.24 -22.40
C ASN A 357 -15.48 2.21 -21.58
N VAL A 358 -14.26 1.78 -21.23
CA VAL A 358 -13.39 2.51 -20.29
C VAL A 358 -12.13 3.00 -20.97
N LEU A 359 -11.87 4.31 -20.92
CA LEU A 359 -10.58 4.88 -21.29
C LEU A 359 -9.78 5.18 -20.03
N ILE A 360 -8.57 4.63 -19.89
CA ILE A 360 -7.63 5.03 -18.85
C ILE A 360 -6.74 6.15 -19.38
N CYS A 361 -6.61 7.25 -18.64
CA CYS A 361 -5.75 8.37 -18.96
C CYS A 361 -4.54 8.41 -18.01
N ALA A 362 -3.34 8.24 -18.56
CA ALA A 362 -2.08 8.25 -17.80
C ALA A 362 -1.62 9.70 -17.52
N CYS A 363 -2.00 10.23 -16.36
CA CYS A 363 -1.62 11.57 -15.90
C CYS A 363 -0.56 11.55 -14.78
N ASP A 364 -0.07 10.38 -14.35
CA ASP A 364 1.16 10.25 -13.53
C ASP A 364 2.39 10.35 -14.44
N THR A 365 2.73 11.57 -14.83
CA THR A 365 3.89 11.86 -15.70
C THR A 365 5.13 12.28 -14.94
N PHE A 366 5.15 12.07 -13.61
CA PHE A 366 6.29 12.44 -12.76
C PHE A 366 7.10 11.21 -12.34
N ARG A 367 6.42 10.11 -12.02
CA ARG A 367 7.07 8.88 -11.55
C ARG A 367 7.51 8.02 -12.74
N SER A 368 8.79 7.68 -12.79
CA SER A 368 9.32 6.74 -13.79
C SER A 368 8.61 5.38 -13.70
N GLY A 369 8.23 4.81 -14.84
CA GLY A 369 7.54 3.53 -14.92
C GLY A 369 6.03 3.59 -14.65
N ALA A 370 5.46 4.75 -14.31
CA ALA A 370 4.03 4.86 -13.99
C ALA A 370 3.16 4.61 -15.22
N VAL A 371 3.58 5.14 -16.36
CA VAL A 371 2.90 4.98 -17.64
C VAL A 371 2.99 3.52 -18.11
N GLU A 372 4.17 2.91 -18.01
CA GLU A 372 4.42 1.51 -18.34
C GLU A 372 3.62 0.56 -17.43
N GLN A 373 3.48 0.89 -16.15
CA GLN A 373 2.61 0.16 -15.22
C GLN A 373 1.15 0.16 -15.69
N LEU A 374 0.62 1.31 -16.11
CA LEU A 374 -0.73 1.39 -16.65
C LEU A 374 -0.88 0.66 -17.98
N LYS A 375 0.13 0.68 -18.85
CA LYS A 375 0.15 -0.14 -20.08
C LYS A 375 -0.01 -1.61 -19.79
N VAL A 376 0.73 -2.14 -18.81
CA VAL A 376 0.61 -3.54 -18.39
C VAL A 376 -0.81 -3.83 -17.90
N HIS A 377 -1.39 -2.94 -17.09
CA HIS A 377 -2.77 -3.11 -16.62
C HIS A 377 -3.78 -3.12 -17.77
N VAL A 378 -3.72 -2.15 -18.68
CA VAL A 378 -4.62 -2.06 -19.84
C VAL A 378 -4.47 -3.27 -20.75
N ASN A 379 -3.25 -3.73 -21.03
CA ASN A 379 -3.02 -4.93 -21.84
C ASN A 379 -3.62 -6.18 -21.20
N ASN A 380 -3.43 -6.35 -19.88
CA ASN A 380 -4.01 -7.48 -19.15
C ASN A 380 -5.54 -7.41 -19.13
N LEU A 381 -6.11 -6.23 -18.93
CA LEU A 381 -7.56 -6.02 -18.93
C LEU A 381 -8.17 -6.21 -20.32
N ASN A 382 -7.47 -5.77 -21.38
CA ASN A 382 -7.86 -6.05 -22.75
C ASN A 382 -7.92 -7.55 -23.01
N ARG A 383 -6.87 -8.30 -22.62
CA ARG A 383 -6.86 -9.77 -22.73
C ARG A 383 -8.02 -10.43 -21.99
N LEU A 384 -8.31 -9.99 -20.78
CA LEU A 384 -9.44 -10.51 -19.99
C LEU A 384 -10.80 -10.14 -20.62
N ASN A 385 -10.85 -9.12 -21.46
CA ASN A 385 -12.06 -8.60 -22.09
C ASN A 385 -12.15 -8.93 -23.60
N GLU A 386 -11.24 -9.75 -24.14
CA GLU A 386 -11.16 -10.09 -25.58
C GLU A 386 -12.45 -10.70 -26.13
N ASN A 387 -13.18 -11.45 -25.29
CA ASN A 387 -14.44 -12.10 -25.67
C ASN A 387 -15.68 -11.22 -25.46
N SER A 388 -15.52 -9.98 -24.98
CA SER A 388 -16.64 -9.07 -24.76
C SER A 388 -16.90 -8.22 -26.00
N GLU A 389 -18.10 -8.33 -26.57
CA GLU A 389 -18.56 -7.44 -27.64
C GLU A 389 -19.17 -6.12 -27.11
N ASN A 390 -19.46 -6.06 -25.80
CA ASN A 390 -20.24 -4.98 -25.19
C ASN A 390 -19.38 -3.92 -24.48
N SER A 391 -18.09 -4.19 -24.31
CA SER A 391 -17.17 -3.31 -23.60
C SER A 391 -15.79 -3.33 -24.23
N LYS A 392 -15.06 -2.23 -24.11
CA LYS A 392 -13.64 -2.14 -24.51
C LYS A 392 -12.85 -1.30 -23.52
N ILE A 393 -11.54 -1.52 -23.49
CA ILE A 393 -10.61 -0.70 -22.70
C ILE A 393 -9.43 -0.21 -23.55
N ASP A 394 -9.00 1.02 -23.30
CA ASP A 394 -7.84 1.60 -23.99
C ASP A 394 -7.05 2.52 -23.05
N LEU A 395 -5.81 2.82 -23.42
CA LEU A 395 -4.92 3.73 -22.72
C LEU A 395 -4.69 5.01 -23.54
N PHE A 396 -5.01 6.15 -22.95
CA PHE A 396 -4.58 7.45 -23.45
C PHE A 396 -3.33 7.91 -22.70
N GLU A 397 -2.24 8.12 -23.46
CA GLU A 397 -0.99 8.67 -22.95
C GLU A 397 -0.38 9.70 -23.91
N LYS A 398 0.43 10.61 -23.36
CA LYS A 398 1.25 11.57 -24.12
C LYS A 398 2.72 11.57 -23.69
N GLY A 399 3.17 10.49 -23.03
CA GLY A 399 4.51 10.38 -22.45
C GLY A 399 4.75 11.34 -21.27
N TYR A 400 6.01 11.53 -20.92
CA TYR A 400 6.45 12.35 -19.79
C TYR A 400 6.59 13.84 -20.17
N GLY A 401 6.14 14.76 -19.31
CA GLY A 401 6.13 16.20 -19.61
C GLY A 401 5.94 17.09 -18.37
N SER A 402 6.07 18.42 -18.57
CA SER A 402 6.05 19.44 -17.51
C SER A 402 4.63 19.83 -17.03
N GLY A 403 4.51 20.85 -16.16
CA GLY A 403 3.29 21.12 -15.37
C GLY A 403 1.96 21.30 -16.12
N ASP A 404 1.97 21.81 -17.36
CA ASP A 404 0.74 21.97 -18.17
C ASP A 404 0.38 20.72 -18.97
N HIS A 405 1.31 19.75 -19.07
CA HIS A 405 1.14 18.51 -19.81
C HIS A 405 -0.01 17.66 -19.27
N VAL A 406 -0.17 17.59 -17.95
CA VAL A 406 -1.25 16.82 -17.29
C VAL A 406 -2.63 17.37 -17.66
N VAL A 407 -2.76 18.71 -17.69
CA VAL A 407 -4.02 19.38 -18.02
C VAL A 407 -4.38 19.15 -19.49
N GLN A 408 -3.42 19.29 -20.39
CA GLN A 408 -3.62 19.06 -21.82
C GLN A 408 -3.95 17.59 -22.11
N THR A 409 -3.22 16.66 -21.48
CA THR A 409 -3.44 15.22 -21.61
C THR A 409 -4.86 14.85 -21.18
N ALA A 410 -5.33 15.34 -20.03
CA ALA A 410 -6.69 15.08 -19.56
C ALA A 410 -7.76 15.62 -20.52
N LYS A 411 -7.60 16.84 -21.04
CA LYS A 411 -8.54 17.43 -22.01
C LYS A 411 -8.58 16.61 -23.31
N GLN A 412 -7.41 16.22 -23.83
CA GLN A 412 -7.32 15.42 -25.05
C GLN A 412 -7.86 14.01 -24.84
N ALA A 413 -7.66 13.40 -23.67
CA ALA A 413 -8.24 12.10 -23.34
C ALA A 413 -9.78 12.15 -23.32
N ILE A 414 -10.37 13.21 -22.75
CA ILE A 414 -11.83 13.41 -22.75
C ILE A 414 -12.36 13.60 -24.18
N GLN A 415 -11.65 14.37 -25.00
CA GLN A 415 -12.02 14.53 -26.41
C GLN A 415 -11.92 13.20 -27.17
N TYR A 416 -10.80 12.50 -27.04
CA TYR A 416 -10.59 11.19 -27.64
C TYR A 416 -11.67 10.19 -27.21
N ALA A 417 -12.01 10.15 -25.91
CA ALA A 417 -13.09 9.32 -25.39
C ALA A 417 -14.44 9.65 -26.01
N THR A 418 -14.74 10.94 -26.19
CA THR A 418 -15.98 11.40 -26.86
C THR A 418 -16.01 10.93 -28.30
N ASP A 419 -14.94 11.14 -29.05
CA ASP A 419 -14.85 10.80 -30.49
C ASP A 419 -14.90 9.28 -30.73
N HIS A 420 -14.33 8.49 -29.81
CA HIS A 420 -14.25 7.03 -29.90
C HIS A 420 -15.35 6.31 -29.11
N LYS A 421 -16.34 7.06 -28.59
CA LYS A 421 -17.52 6.53 -27.86
C LYS A 421 -17.15 5.66 -26.66
N PHE A 422 -16.23 6.14 -25.83
CA PHE A 422 -16.01 5.58 -24.50
C PHE A 422 -17.05 6.17 -23.53
N ASP A 423 -17.57 5.34 -22.63
CA ASP A 423 -18.55 5.77 -21.64
C ASP A 423 -17.87 6.51 -20.48
N ILE A 424 -16.65 6.10 -20.15
CA ILE A 424 -15.94 6.52 -18.93
C ILE A 424 -14.49 6.89 -19.26
N VAL A 425 -13.98 7.94 -18.61
CA VAL A 425 -12.56 8.27 -18.55
C VAL A 425 -12.06 8.15 -17.11
N LEU A 426 -11.13 7.24 -16.84
CA LEU A 426 -10.45 7.10 -15.57
C LEU A 426 -9.09 7.79 -15.63
N ILE A 427 -8.89 8.83 -14.83
CA ILE A 427 -7.62 9.58 -14.81
C ILE A 427 -6.77 9.12 -13.63
N ASP A 428 -5.59 8.54 -13.91
CA ASP A 428 -4.58 8.24 -12.89
C ASP A 428 -3.67 9.45 -12.68
N THR A 429 -3.58 9.96 -11.46
CA THR A 429 -2.77 11.15 -11.17
C THR A 429 -1.51 10.80 -10.38
N ALA A 430 -0.45 11.60 -10.56
CA ALA A 430 0.77 11.48 -9.77
C ALA A 430 0.47 11.57 -8.27
N GLY A 431 1.08 10.69 -7.49
CA GLY A 431 0.99 10.79 -6.03
C GLY A 431 1.79 11.99 -5.54
N ARG A 432 1.16 12.79 -4.68
CA ARG A 432 1.74 14.05 -4.20
C ARG A 432 1.74 14.05 -2.68
N THR A 433 2.85 14.47 -2.09
CA THR A 433 2.95 14.61 -0.64
C THR A 433 1.98 15.70 -0.17
N HIS A 434 1.08 15.34 0.75
CA HIS A 434 0.03 16.22 1.28
C HIS A 434 0.56 17.47 1.99
N SER A 435 1.79 17.45 2.49
CA SER A 435 2.42 18.57 3.20
C SER A 435 3.02 19.65 2.29
N ASN A 436 3.09 19.42 0.97
CA ASN A 436 3.73 20.37 0.05
C ASN A 436 2.70 21.09 -0.82
N ALA A 437 2.35 22.32 -0.43
CA ALA A 437 1.40 23.18 -1.14
C ALA A 437 1.78 23.43 -2.62
N LYS A 438 3.08 23.45 -2.97
CA LYS A 438 3.52 23.59 -4.38
C LYS A 438 3.17 22.35 -5.20
N LEU A 439 3.19 21.17 -4.59
CA LEU A 439 2.76 19.94 -5.24
C LEU A 439 1.22 19.86 -5.32
N MET A 440 0.47 20.56 -4.47
CA MET A 440 -0.99 20.59 -4.54
C MET A 440 -1.54 21.60 -5.56
N ALA A 441 -0.83 22.70 -5.84
CA ALA A 441 -1.29 23.76 -6.75
C ALA A 441 -1.74 23.29 -8.16
N PRO A 442 -1.10 22.28 -8.79
CA PRO A 442 -1.56 21.74 -10.07
C PRO A 442 -2.90 20.99 -9.99
N LEU A 443 -3.29 20.46 -8.83
CA LEU A 443 -4.55 19.72 -8.67
C LEU A 443 -5.77 20.61 -8.87
N LYS A 444 -5.71 21.87 -8.43
CA LYS A 444 -6.77 22.83 -8.69
C LYS A 444 -6.93 23.10 -10.19
N LYS A 445 -5.82 23.42 -10.87
CA LYS A 445 -5.82 23.64 -12.33
C LYS A 445 -6.33 22.41 -13.09
N PHE A 446 -5.93 21.22 -12.65
CA PHE A 446 -6.42 19.96 -13.19
C PHE A 446 -7.92 19.77 -12.95
N GLY A 447 -8.41 20.00 -11.72
CA GLY A 447 -9.83 19.88 -11.39
C GLY A 447 -10.70 20.85 -12.19
N ASP A 448 -10.24 22.09 -12.36
CA ASP A 448 -10.91 23.10 -13.18
C ASP A 448 -10.92 22.72 -14.67
N ALA A 449 -9.84 22.13 -15.17
CA ALA A 449 -9.67 21.83 -16.59
C ALA A 449 -10.30 20.52 -17.05
N ALA A 450 -10.11 19.44 -16.28
CA ALA A 450 -10.68 18.12 -16.57
C ALA A 450 -12.16 18.07 -16.19
N ASN A 451 -12.59 18.91 -15.24
CA ASN A 451 -13.95 18.99 -14.72
C ASN A 451 -14.54 17.58 -14.42
N PRO A 452 -13.87 16.75 -13.60
CA PRO A 452 -14.29 15.36 -13.39
C PRO A 452 -15.73 15.28 -12.87
N ASN A 453 -16.48 14.24 -13.18
CA ASN A 453 -17.78 13.98 -12.56
C ASN A 453 -17.61 13.52 -11.11
N LYS A 454 -16.57 12.71 -10.85
CA LYS A 454 -16.20 12.25 -9.51
C LYS A 454 -14.70 12.36 -9.26
N ILE A 455 -14.33 12.79 -8.05
CA ILE A 455 -12.96 12.73 -7.54
C ILE A 455 -12.90 11.67 -6.44
N ILE A 456 -12.15 10.61 -6.71
CA ILE A 456 -11.98 9.49 -5.80
C ILE A 456 -10.57 9.53 -5.23
N MET A 457 -10.46 9.61 -3.90
CA MET A 457 -9.17 9.53 -3.22
C MET A 457 -8.87 8.09 -2.79
N VAL A 458 -7.70 7.59 -3.13
CA VAL A 458 -7.20 6.32 -2.60
C VAL A 458 -6.45 6.58 -1.30
N GLY A 459 -6.96 6.01 -0.22
CA GLY A 459 -6.31 5.96 1.10
C GLY A 459 -5.77 4.56 1.38
N GLU A 460 -4.95 4.43 2.41
CA GLU A 460 -4.40 3.14 2.86
C GLU A 460 -4.86 2.85 4.28
N ALA A 461 -5.30 1.62 4.54
CA ALA A 461 -5.81 1.23 5.85
C ALA A 461 -4.73 1.28 6.96
N LEU A 462 -3.48 0.91 6.63
CA LEU A 462 -2.34 0.85 7.54
C LEU A 462 -1.98 2.19 8.18
N VAL A 463 -2.22 3.28 7.46
CA VAL A 463 -1.74 4.60 7.84
C VAL A 463 -2.81 5.22 8.76
N GLY A 464 -2.54 5.26 10.07
CA GLY A 464 -3.49 5.72 11.10
C GLY A 464 -3.86 7.21 10.98
N THR A 465 -3.28 8.06 11.85
CA THR A 465 -3.65 9.49 11.89
C THR A 465 -3.21 10.29 10.66
N ASP A 466 -2.12 9.88 10.00
CA ASP A 466 -1.59 10.61 8.83
C ASP A 466 -2.55 10.55 7.63
N SER A 467 -3.36 9.49 7.51
CA SER A 467 -4.40 9.38 6.47
C SER A 467 -5.46 10.46 6.60
N VAL A 468 -5.72 10.92 7.81
CA VAL A 468 -6.72 11.96 8.09
C VAL A 468 -6.23 13.31 7.58
N GLU A 469 -5.02 13.69 7.95
CA GLU A 469 -4.42 14.95 7.51
C GLU A 469 -4.25 14.97 5.97
N GLN A 470 -3.84 13.84 5.40
CA GLN A 470 -3.80 13.65 3.95
C GLN A 470 -5.16 13.93 3.31
N ALA A 471 -6.23 13.31 3.82
CA ALA A 471 -7.56 13.46 3.26
C ALA A 471 -8.08 14.90 3.37
N ILE A 472 -7.85 15.56 4.51
CA ILE A 472 -8.21 16.98 4.70
C ILE A 472 -7.47 17.87 3.71
N ASN A 473 -6.15 17.72 3.60
CA ASN A 473 -5.31 18.55 2.74
C ASN A 473 -5.65 18.36 1.26
N PHE A 474 -5.91 17.12 0.82
CA PHE A 474 -6.36 16.85 -0.54
C PHE A 474 -7.74 17.44 -0.82
N ASN A 475 -8.69 17.33 0.12
CA ASN A 475 -10.02 17.91 -0.05
C ASN A 475 -9.94 19.44 -0.20
N ASN A 476 -9.09 20.08 0.59
CA ASN A 476 -8.86 21.53 0.53
C ASN A 476 -8.10 21.96 -0.74
N ALA A 477 -7.22 21.11 -1.30
CA ALA A 477 -6.39 21.43 -2.45
C ALA A 477 -7.19 21.71 -3.75
N PHE A 478 -8.40 21.17 -3.87
CA PHE A 478 -9.30 21.44 -5.01
C PHE A 478 -10.03 22.80 -4.90
N GLY A 479 -9.87 23.51 -3.79
CA GLY A 479 -10.49 24.80 -3.53
C GLY A 479 -11.99 24.70 -3.23
N ASN A 480 -12.68 25.84 -3.14
CA ASN A 480 -14.05 25.90 -2.61
C ASN A 480 -15.14 25.36 -3.55
N LYS A 481 -14.80 25.05 -4.81
CA LYS A 481 -15.77 24.62 -5.83
C LYS A 481 -15.88 23.10 -5.96
N ARG A 482 -14.91 22.37 -5.42
CA ARG A 482 -14.69 20.96 -5.69
C ARG A 482 -14.21 20.29 -4.41
N SER A 483 -14.84 19.19 -4.04
CA SER A 483 -14.43 18.33 -2.94
C SER A 483 -14.17 16.92 -3.46
N LEU A 484 -13.56 16.10 -2.62
CA LEU A 484 -13.55 14.65 -2.84
C LEU A 484 -14.99 14.13 -2.77
N ASP A 485 -15.33 13.20 -3.67
CA ASP A 485 -16.65 12.54 -3.68
C ASP A 485 -16.61 11.23 -2.89
N PHE A 486 -15.56 10.45 -3.07
CA PHE A 486 -15.45 9.11 -2.49
C PHE A 486 -14.02 8.74 -2.08
N PHE A 487 -13.90 7.80 -1.16
CA PHE A 487 -12.66 7.07 -0.92
C PHE A 487 -12.67 5.66 -1.52
N ILE A 488 -11.49 5.21 -1.93
CA ILE A 488 -11.14 3.78 -2.00
C ILE A 488 -10.10 3.51 -0.92
N ILE A 489 -10.39 2.60 0.01
CA ILE A 489 -9.44 2.24 1.07
C ILE A 489 -8.67 1.00 0.64
N SER A 490 -7.40 1.14 0.35
CA SER A 490 -6.51 0.07 -0.10
C SER A 490 -5.86 -0.67 1.07
N LYS A 491 -5.30 -1.85 0.75
CA LYS A 491 -4.52 -2.70 1.66
C LYS A 491 -5.28 -3.12 2.92
N VAL A 492 -6.60 -3.26 2.81
CA VAL A 492 -7.44 -3.66 3.96
C VAL A 492 -7.11 -5.09 4.41
N ASP A 493 -6.62 -5.93 3.50
CA ASP A 493 -6.08 -7.26 3.77
C ASP A 493 -4.89 -7.26 4.75
N THR A 494 -4.20 -6.13 4.93
CA THR A 494 -2.98 -6.07 5.75
C THR A 494 -3.22 -5.62 7.19
N VAL A 495 -4.42 -5.15 7.54
CA VAL A 495 -4.69 -4.53 8.84
C VAL A 495 -5.46 -5.42 9.82
N GLY A 496 -5.93 -6.60 9.40
CA GLY A 496 -6.75 -7.47 10.24
C GLY A 496 -8.02 -6.74 10.71
N ASP A 497 -8.17 -6.58 12.02
CA ASP A 497 -9.30 -5.90 12.66
C ASP A 497 -9.06 -4.40 12.92
N LEU A 498 -7.89 -3.85 12.56
CA LEU A 498 -7.51 -2.45 12.76
C LEU A 498 -8.15 -1.52 11.70
N VAL A 499 -9.48 -1.57 11.57
CA VAL A 499 -10.26 -0.87 10.53
C VAL A 499 -10.66 0.56 10.91
N GLY A 500 -10.23 1.05 12.09
CA GLY A 500 -10.58 2.36 12.63
C GLY A 500 -10.18 3.57 11.79
N THR A 501 -9.17 3.42 10.91
CA THR A 501 -8.78 4.46 9.94
C THR A 501 -9.97 4.91 9.09
N MET A 502 -10.87 3.99 8.73
CA MET A 502 -12.06 4.31 7.94
C MET A 502 -12.98 5.30 8.66
N ILE A 503 -13.22 5.09 9.96
CA ILE A 503 -14.01 6.00 10.81
C ILE A 503 -13.33 7.37 10.89
N ASN A 504 -12.02 7.40 11.09
CA ASN A 504 -11.27 8.65 11.18
C ASN A 504 -11.40 9.49 9.90
N MET A 505 -11.22 8.87 8.73
CA MET A 505 -11.30 9.55 7.43
C MET A 505 -12.69 10.11 7.16
N VAL A 506 -13.74 9.30 7.37
CA VAL A 506 -15.13 9.72 7.13
C VAL A 506 -15.55 10.80 8.13
N MET A 507 -15.20 10.68 9.41
CA MET A 507 -15.55 11.70 10.40
C MET A 507 -14.88 13.05 10.13
N ALA A 508 -13.62 13.04 9.70
CA ALA A 508 -12.84 14.24 9.43
C ALA A 508 -13.27 14.96 8.15
N THR A 509 -13.58 14.21 7.09
CA THR A 509 -13.84 14.79 5.76
C THR A 509 -15.30 14.84 5.37
N LYS A 510 -16.16 14.03 6.00
CA LYS A 510 -17.54 13.74 5.59
C LYS A 510 -17.67 13.11 4.21
N VAL A 511 -16.56 12.62 3.66
CA VAL A 511 -16.51 11.95 2.36
C VAL A 511 -16.70 10.45 2.59
N PRO A 512 -17.67 9.80 1.91
CA PRO A 512 -17.94 8.39 2.11
C PRO A 512 -16.91 7.48 1.43
N ILE A 513 -16.77 6.26 1.96
CA ILE A 513 -15.93 5.22 1.36
C ILE A 513 -16.80 4.40 0.41
N LEU A 514 -16.41 4.34 -0.86
CA LEU A 514 -17.15 3.61 -1.90
C LEU A 514 -16.66 2.17 -2.02
N PHE A 515 -15.33 1.97 -2.10
CA PHE A 515 -14.72 0.65 -2.24
C PHE A 515 -13.60 0.42 -1.23
N VAL A 516 -13.33 -0.86 -0.99
CA VAL A 516 -12.17 -1.35 -0.25
C VAL A 516 -11.36 -2.28 -1.14
N GLY A 517 -10.04 -2.09 -1.16
CA GLY A 517 -9.09 -2.96 -1.84
C GLY A 517 -8.52 -3.98 -0.86
N THR A 518 -8.71 -5.27 -1.15
CA THR A 518 -8.44 -6.39 -0.24
C THR A 518 -7.36 -7.34 -0.77
N GLY A 519 -6.39 -6.82 -1.52
CA GLY A 519 -5.38 -7.64 -2.20
C GLY A 519 -4.76 -6.94 -3.41
N GLN A 520 -4.16 -7.70 -4.32
CA GLN A 520 -3.41 -7.17 -5.47
C GLN A 520 -4.03 -7.51 -6.84
N THR A 521 -4.96 -8.46 -6.89
CA THR A 521 -5.63 -8.88 -8.13
C THR A 521 -6.77 -7.94 -8.51
N TYR A 522 -7.27 -8.03 -9.75
CA TYR A 522 -8.35 -7.17 -10.24
C TYR A 522 -9.68 -7.40 -9.51
N THR A 523 -9.91 -8.61 -9.00
CA THR A 523 -11.10 -9.00 -8.24
C THR A 523 -11.05 -8.54 -6.78
N ASP A 524 -9.89 -8.10 -6.28
CA ASP A 524 -9.70 -7.65 -4.91
C ASP A 524 -10.17 -6.21 -4.67
N ILE A 525 -11.37 -5.89 -5.17
CA ILE A 525 -12.09 -4.65 -4.91
C ILE A 525 -13.53 -4.99 -4.51
N LYS A 526 -13.96 -4.48 -3.36
CA LYS A 526 -15.30 -4.75 -2.82
C LYS A 526 -15.99 -3.45 -2.42
N ARG A 527 -17.32 -3.39 -2.52
CA ARG A 527 -18.07 -2.29 -1.90
C ARG A 527 -17.90 -2.36 -0.37
N LEU A 528 -17.90 -1.21 0.29
CA LEU A 528 -17.83 -1.16 1.75
C LEU A 528 -19.07 -1.83 2.37
N SER A 529 -18.86 -2.85 3.20
CA SER A 529 -19.90 -3.36 4.09
C SER A 529 -19.83 -2.66 5.44
N VAL A 530 -20.73 -1.70 5.66
CA VAL A 530 -20.80 -0.96 6.93
C VAL A 530 -20.99 -1.92 8.10
N LYS A 531 -21.88 -2.91 7.95
CA LYS A 531 -22.15 -3.93 8.97
C LYS A 531 -20.87 -4.66 9.39
N GLN A 532 -20.08 -5.16 8.44
CA GLN A 532 -18.85 -5.89 8.74
C GLN A 532 -17.81 -5.01 9.42
N VAL A 533 -17.64 -3.77 8.97
CA VAL A 533 -16.69 -2.83 9.60
C VAL A 533 -17.09 -2.55 11.05
N VAL A 534 -18.38 -2.32 11.30
CA VAL A 534 -18.89 -2.09 12.65
C VAL A 534 -18.71 -3.34 13.52
N GLU A 535 -19.02 -4.53 13.01
CA GLU A 535 -18.79 -5.80 13.72
C GLU A 535 -17.30 -5.99 14.09
N MET A 536 -16.37 -5.68 13.19
CA MET A 536 -14.93 -5.76 13.44
C MET A 536 -14.45 -4.79 14.52
N LEU A 537 -15.04 -3.60 14.60
CA LEU A 537 -14.75 -2.61 15.66
C LEU A 537 -15.32 -3.02 17.02
N MET A 538 -16.42 -3.78 17.02
CA MET A 538 -17.14 -4.20 18.23
C MET A 538 -16.64 -5.52 18.83
N LYS A 539 -15.98 -6.37 18.03
CA LYS A 539 -15.22 -7.54 18.48
C LYS A 539 -13.96 -7.12 19.21
#